data_AF-A0A812SYT3-F1
#
_entry.id   AF-A0A812SYT3-F1
#
_cell.length_a   1.000
_cell.length_b   1.000
_cell.length_c   1.000
_cell.angle_alpha   90.00
_cell.angle_beta   90.00
_cell.angle_gamma   90.00
#
_symmetry.space_group_name_H-M   'P 1'
#
loop_
_entity.id
_entity.type
_entity.pdbx_description
1 polymer ?
#
loop_
_entity_poly.entity_id
_entity_poly.type
_entity_poly.pdbx_seq_one_letter_code
_entity_poly.pdbx_strand_id
1 'polypeptide(L)'
;MAVVAAPETPPRKGVAKARRDVDLSGLWEAWEENRAIRKFSRKKGSLLEWEDPSKVGKINKRSLLLNHKVLLALVEMYCPSNEPNKTVPVLNLKEQVRRYFEEIDITPKPGMIYCTSHSLKMFMSYINRRHDGSKRKDHRLKAIFDAVGKYWPAKIRSRRTLALEDAAEEAEEGEEAGEEEEEEGTLTEPEDEDGQVCEVDEYLAESMGLVSGSPQPPSAYIGTVAYELDADTAQVVPYEAKAPASGTDLVRELAELEHFASKLDSPL
;
A
#
# COMPACT_ATOMS: atom_id res chain seq x y z
N MET A 1 -4.66 -5.01 60.41
CA MET A 1 -4.92 -5.07 58.96
C MET A 1 -3.72 -5.73 58.31
N ALA A 2 -3.85 -6.99 57.89
CA ALA A 2 -2.76 -7.73 57.24
C ALA A 2 -2.91 -7.58 55.73
N VAL A 3 -1.91 -6.99 55.08
CA VAL A 3 -1.85 -6.83 53.63
C VAL A 3 -1.40 -8.17 53.04
N VAL A 4 -2.32 -8.88 52.40
CA VAL A 4 -2.04 -10.15 51.72
C VAL A 4 -1.35 -9.81 50.40
N ALA A 5 -0.06 -10.13 50.30
CA ALA A 5 0.73 -9.95 49.09
C ALA A 5 0.20 -10.86 47.97
N ALA A 6 -0.07 -10.28 46.80
CA ALA A 6 -0.53 -11.00 45.63
C ALA A 6 0.58 -11.92 45.09
N PRO A 7 0.25 -13.14 44.62
CA PRO A 7 1.23 -14.08 44.10
C PRO A 7 1.84 -13.54 42.79
N GLU A 8 3.17 -13.45 42.75
CA GLU A 8 3.93 -13.07 41.56
C GLU A 8 3.66 -14.04 40.41
N THR A 9 3.20 -13.51 39.29
CA THR A 9 2.92 -14.29 38.09
C THR A 9 4.24 -14.67 37.44
N PRO A 10 4.50 -15.97 37.15
CA PRO A 10 5.78 -16.39 36.59
C PRO A 10 5.97 -15.79 35.18
N PRO A 11 7.17 -15.31 34.84
CA PRO A 11 7.45 -14.74 33.53
C PRO A 11 7.25 -15.81 32.46
N ARG A 12 6.33 -15.54 31.53
CA ARG A 12 6.11 -16.38 30.34
C ARG A 12 7.40 -16.38 29.52
N LYS A 13 8.23 -17.40 29.68
CA LYS A 13 9.39 -17.66 28.81
C LYS A 13 8.89 -18.08 27.42
N GLY A 14 8.48 -17.09 26.62
CA GLY A 14 8.32 -17.26 25.19
C GLY A 14 9.71 -17.45 24.59
N VAL A 15 10.06 -18.70 24.26
CA VAL A 15 11.26 -18.99 23.47
C VAL A 15 11.05 -18.32 22.12
N ALA A 16 11.71 -17.18 21.89
CA ALA A 16 11.69 -16.49 20.62
C ALA A 16 12.25 -17.44 19.56
N LYS A 17 11.35 -18.11 18.84
CA LYS A 17 11.70 -19.01 17.75
C LYS A 17 12.42 -18.14 16.73
N ALA A 18 13.72 -18.37 16.53
CA ALA A 18 14.54 -17.65 15.58
C ALA A 18 13.77 -17.56 14.24
N ARG A 19 13.42 -16.34 13.84
CA ARG A 19 12.77 -16.10 12.55
C ARG A 19 13.77 -16.57 11.50
N ARG A 20 13.46 -17.67 10.80
CA ARG A 20 14.29 -18.10 9.67
C ARG A 20 14.26 -16.97 8.66
N ASP A 21 15.44 -16.48 8.29
CA ASP A 21 15.58 -15.49 7.24
C ASP A 21 15.05 -16.08 5.93
N VAL A 22 14.05 -15.42 5.36
CA VAL A 22 13.45 -15.84 4.11
C VAL A 22 14.32 -15.34 2.96
N ASP A 23 15.00 -16.24 2.28
CA ASP A 23 15.77 -15.85 1.11
C ASP A 23 14.82 -15.56 -0.07
N LEU A 24 14.88 -14.32 -0.56
CA LEU A 24 14.21 -13.86 -1.79
C LEU A 24 15.24 -13.38 -2.82
N SER A 25 16.51 -13.77 -2.67
CA SER A 25 17.55 -13.45 -3.64
C SER A 25 17.16 -13.97 -5.04
N GLY A 26 17.36 -13.11 -6.04
CA GLY A 26 16.97 -13.37 -7.43
C GLY A 26 15.53 -13.02 -7.79
N LEU A 27 14.70 -12.55 -6.86
CA LEU A 27 13.32 -12.15 -7.19
C LEU A 27 13.31 -10.98 -8.19
N TRP A 28 14.23 -10.04 -8.01
CA TRP A 28 14.41 -8.92 -8.92
C TRP A 28 14.82 -9.38 -10.34
N GLU A 29 15.68 -10.39 -10.45
CA GLU A 29 16.13 -11.00 -11.73
C GLU A 29 14.93 -11.62 -12.45
N ALA A 30 14.11 -12.39 -11.72
CA ALA A 30 12.90 -13.00 -12.27
C ALA A 30 11.89 -11.96 -12.82
N TRP A 31 11.81 -10.77 -12.19
CA TRP A 31 11.00 -9.67 -12.71
C TRP A 31 11.64 -9.01 -13.94
N GLU A 32 12.96 -8.86 -13.95
CA GLU A 32 13.74 -8.22 -15.01
C GLU A 32 13.77 -9.05 -16.30
N GLU A 33 13.94 -10.38 -16.19
CA GLU A 33 13.85 -11.34 -17.28
C GLU A 33 12.47 -11.33 -17.96
N ASN A 34 11.41 -11.01 -17.19
CA ASN A 34 10.06 -10.90 -17.72
C ASN A 34 9.87 -9.61 -18.52
N ARG A 35 10.04 -9.70 -19.84
CA ARG A 35 9.87 -8.57 -20.78
C ARG A 35 8.58 -7.77 -20.59
N ALA A 36 7.47 -8.41 -20.19
CA ALA A 36 6.21 -7.72 -19.98
C ALA A 36 6.22 -6.85 -18.72
N ILE A 37 6.78 -7.36 -17.61
CA ILE A 37 6.94 -6.61 -16.36
C ILE A 37 7.88 -5.43 -16.61
N ARG A 38 9.05 -5.67 -17.21
CA ARG A 38 10.03 -4.62 -17.55
C ARG A 38 9.44 -3.53 -18.45
N LYS A 39 8.72 -3.90 -19.52
CA LYS A 39 8.06 -2.93 -20.42
C LYS A 39 7.01 -2.10 -19.68
N PHE A 40 6.22 -2.74 -18.83
CA PHE A 40 5.22 -2.05 -18.01
C PHE A 40 5.89 -1.07 -17.04
N SER A 41 6.90 -1.51 -16.29
CA SER A 41 7.59 -0.68 -15.30
C SER A 41 8.26 0.52 -15.93
N ARG A 42 8.95 0.37 -17.07
CA ARG A 42 9.53 1.51 -17.80
C ARG A 42 8.48 2.49 -18.32
N LYS A 43 7.31 2.01 -18.72
CA LYS A 43 6.23 2.87 -19.21
C LYS A 43 5.55 3.65 -18.08
N LYS A 44 5.34 3.02 -16.93
CA LYS A 44 4.51 3.56 -15.83
C LYS A 44 5.31 4.10 -14.65
N GLY A 45 6.59 3.78 -14.54
CA GLY A 45 7.40 4.07 -13.36
C GLY A 45 6.95 3.31 -12.10
N SER A 46 6.31 2.15 -12.26
CA SER A 46 5.80 1.33 -11.15
C SER A 46 5.97 -0.17 -11.44
N LEU A 47 6.19 -0.98 -10.41
CA LEU A 47 6.19 -2.44 -10.53
C LEU A 47 4.76 -3.00 -10.58
N LEU A 48 3.82 -2.35 -9.89
CA LEU A 48 2.44 -2.80 -9.76
C LEU A 48 1.49 -1.89 -10.56
N GLU A 49 0.48 -2.52 -11.15
CA GLU A 49 -0.62 -1.88 -11.84
C GLU A 49 -1.87 -1.87 -10.96
N TRP A 50 -2.50 -0.72 -10.85
CA TRP A 50 -3.75 -0.52 -10.13
C TRP A 50 -4.81 -0.03 -11.11
N GLU A 51 -6.08 -0.35 -10.86
CA GLU A 51 -7.18 0.12 -11.68
C GLU A 51 -7.30 1.64 -11.66
N ASP A 52 -7.20 2.20 -10.45
CA ASP A 52 -7.29 3.62 -10.18
C ASP A 52 -6.31 3.99 -9.05
N PRO A 53 -5.73 5.21 -9.03
CA PRO A 53 -4.90 5.70 -7.93
C PRO A 53 -5.56 5.63 -6.55
N SER A 54 -6.87 5.82 -6.45
CA SER A 54 -7.65 5.71 -5.20
C SER A 54 -7.71 4.28 -4.64
N LYS A 55 -7.46 3.28 -5.48
CA LYS A 55 -7.49 1.86 -5.12
C LYS A 55 -6.09 1.30 -4.81
N VAL A 56 -5.06 2.13 -4.74
CA VAL A 56 -3.70 1.70 -4.37
C VAL A 56 -3.72 1.09 -2.97
N GLY A 57 -3.29 -0.16 -2.86
CA GLY A 57 -3.27 -0.90 -1.59
C GLY A 57 -4.54 -1.72 -1.32
N LYS A 58 -5.66 -1.47 -2.02
CA LYS A 58 -6.87 -2.29 -1.96
C LYS A 58 -6.69 -3.57 -2.78
N ILE A 59 -6.53 -4.70 -2.11
CA ILE A 59 -6.32 -5.99 -2.77
C ILE A 59 -7.67 -6.62 -3.10
N ASN A 60 -7.99 -6.69 -4.39
CA ASN A 60 -9.21 -7.30 -4.91
C ASN A 60 -8.86 -8.25 -6.06
N LYS A 61 -9.87 -8.93 -6.60
CA LYS A 61 -9.69 -9.91 -7.68
C LYS A 61 -9.04 -9.31 -8.93
N ARG A 62 -9.35 -8.06 -9.24
CA ARG A 62 -8.90 -7.39 -10.46
C ARG A 62 -7.48 -6.84 -10.32
N SER A 63 -7.07 -6.34 -9.16
CA SER A 63 -5.67 -6.00 -8.88
C SER A 63 -4.77 -7.25 -8.89
N LEU A 64 -5.27 -8.42 -8.47
CA LEU A 64 -4.58 -9.71 -8.69
C LEU A 64 -4.37 -10.04 -10.16
N LEU A 65 -5.38 -9.82 -11.01
CA LEU A 65 -5.30 -10.10 -12.45
C LEU A 65 -4.32 -9.18 -13.17
N LEU A 66 -4.32 -7.89 -12.82
CA LEU A 66 -3.38 -6.91 -13.36
C LEU A 66 -1.94 -7.29 -13.01
N ASN A 67 -1.71 -7.71 -11.76
CA ASN A 67 -0.37 -7.99 -11.23
C ASN A 67 0.06 -9.46 -11.32
N HIS A 68 -0.69 -10.33 -12.02
CA HIS A 68 -0.49 -11.78 -11.96
C HIS A 68 0.93 -12.25 -12.28
N LYS A 69 1.65 -11.58 -13.20
CA LYS A 69 3.03 -11.97 -13.58
C LYS A 69 4.03 -11.70 -12.46
N VAL A 70 3.92 -10.53 -11.82
CA VAL A 70 4.75 -10.15 -10.68
C VAL A 70 4.51 -11.10 -9.52
N LEU A 71 3.23 -11.40 -9.25
CA LEU A 71 2.80 -12.30 -8.19
C LEU A 71 3.21 -13.75 -8.44
N LEU A 72 3.18 -14.22 -9.69
CA LEU A 72 3.62 -15.57 -10.03
C LEU A 72 5.11 -15.78 -9.73
N ALA A 73 5.97 -14.84 -10.13
CA ALA A 73 7.40 -14.89 -9.81
C ALA A 73 7.65 -14.90 -8.29
N LEU A 74 6.92 -14.06 -7.54
CA LEU A 74 6.99 -14.03 -6.09
C LEU A 74 6.57 -15.37 -5.47
N VAL A 75 5.46 -15.96 -5.91
CA VAL A 75 4.97 -17.26 -5.43
C VAL A 75 5.96 -18.38 -5.72
N GLU A 76 6.51 -18.42 -6.93
CA GLU A 76 7.45 -19.47 -7.35
C GLU A 76 8.75 -19.44 -6.56
N MET A 77 9.16 -18.27 -6.07
CA MET A 77 10.36 -18.12 -5.24
C MET A 77 10.08 -18.30 -3.75
N TYR A 78 8.99 -17.72 -3.25
CA TYR A 78 8.70 -17.68 -1.82
C TYR A 78 8.13 -19.00 -1.28
N CYS A 79 7.19 -19.63 -2.01
CA CYS A 79 6.49 -20.83 -1.53
C CYS A 79 7.40 -22.05 -1.28
N PRO A 80 8.40 -22.37 -2.12
CA PRO A 80 9.30 -23.51 -1.87
C PRO A 80 10.08 -23.40 -0.56
N SER A 81 10.46 -22.18 -0.18
CA SER A 81 11.33 -21.91 0.96
C SER A 81 10.58 -21.73 2.28
N ASN A 82 9.24 -21.67 2.24
CA ASN A 82 8.43 -21.27 3.39
C ASN A 82 7.27 -22.21 3.68
N GLU A 83 6.92 -22.26 4.96
CA GLU A 83 5.72 -22.96 5.41
C GLU A 83 4.46 -22.17 5.02
N PRO A 84 3.34 -22.85 4.76
CA PRO A 84 2.05 -22.21 4.54
C PRO A 84 1.70 -21.21 5.66
N ASN A 85 0.87 -20.22 5.33
CA ASN A 85 0.34 -19.19 6.26
C ASN A 85 1.34 -18.14 6.73
N LYS A 86 2.61 -18.23 6.36
CA LYS A 86 3.56 -17.15 6.63
C LYS A 86 3.42 -16.05 5.61
N THR A 87 3.45 -14.80 6.08
CA THR A 87 3.48 -13.61 5.23
C THR A 87 4.92 -13.30 4.84
N VAL A 88 5.11 -12.78 3.64
CA VAL A 88 6.44 -12.43 3.13
C VAL A 88 7.01 -11.28 3.97
N PRO A 89 8.27 -11.36 4.45
CA PRO A 89 8.91 -10.26 5.15
C PRO A 89 9.03 -9.02 4.26
N VAL A 90 8.51 -7.89 4.72
CA VAL A 90 8.50 -6.63 3.95
C VAL A 90 9.92 -6.12 3.69
N LEU A 91 10.85 -6.30 4.63
CA LEU A 91 12.24 -5.84 4.48
C LEU A 91 12.92 -6.50 3.27
N ASN A 92 12.74 -7.80 3.12
CA ASN A 92 13.32 -8.56 2.02
C ASN A 92 12.67 -8.14 0.69
N LEU A 93 11.36 -7.90 0.67
CA LEU A 93 10.67 -7.33 -0.49
C LEU A 93 11.19 -5.93 -0.85
N LYS A 94 11.42 -5.05 0.14
CA LYS A 94 11.96 -3.70 -0.09
C LYS A 94 13.30 -3.74 -0.79
N GLU A 95 14.18 -4.66 -0.39
CA GLU A 95 15.48 -4.83 -1.05
C GLU A 95 15.32 -5.27 -2.50
N GLN A 96 14.50 -6.29 -2.77
CA GLN A 96 14.26 -6.79 -4.13
C GLN A 96 13.63 -5.74 -5.05
N VAL A 97 12.64 -4.99 -4.54
CA VAL A 97 11.99 -3.90 -5.29
C VAL A 97 12.98 -2.77 -5.60
N ARG A 98 13.84 -2.41 -4.64
CA ARG A 98 14.88 -1.39 -4.85
C ARG A 98 15.85 -1.82 -5.95
N ARG A 99 16.42 -3.03 -5.85
CA ARG A 99 17.36 -3.58 -6.85
C ARG A 99 16.73 -3.66 -8.24
N TYR A 100 15.46 -4.08 -8.33
CA TYR A 100 14.75 -4.11 -9.60
C TYR A 100 14.67 -2.72 -10.25
N PHE A 101 14.33 -1.67 -9.50
CA PHE A 101 14.26 -0.31 -10.04
C PHE A 101 15.63 0.25 -10.45
N GLU A 102 16.68 -0.07 -9.69
CA GLU A 102 18.07 0.25 -10.02
C GLU A 102 18.46 -0.39 -11.37
N GLU A 103 18.20 -1.67 -11.56
CA GLU A 103 18.59 -2.40 -12.79
C GLU A 103 17.85 -1.90 -14.04
N ILE A 104 16.59 -1.50 -13.92
CA ILE A 104 15.82 -1.03 -15.08
C ILE A 104 15.99 0.47 -15.35
N ASP A 105 16.91 1.14 -14.65
CA ASP A 105 17.22 2.58 -14.71
C ASP A 105 16.00 3.48 -14.46
N ILE A 106 15.20 3.16 -13.43
CA ILE A 106 14.05 3.99 -13.02
C ILE A 106 14.29 4.52 -11.62
N THR A 107 14.25 5.84 -11.46
CA THR A 107 14.23 6.48 -10.14
C THR A 107 12.82 6.44 -9.57
N PRO A 108 12.53 5.60 -8.55
CA PRO A 108 11.20 5.52 -7.97
C PRO A 108 10.87 6.81 -7.19
N LYS A 109 9.60 7.20 -7.19
CA LYS A 109 9.12 8.30 -6.33
C LYS A 109 9.36 7.95 -4.85
N PRO A 110 9.54 8.96 -3.96
CA PRO A 110 9.61 8.73 -2.52
C PRO A 110 8.41 7.90 -2.04
N GLY A 111 8.65 6.92 -1.16
CA GLY A 111 7.62 6.01 -0.66
C GLY A 111 7.16 4.90 -1.61
N MET A 112 7.42 4.97 -2.92
CA MET A 112 6.96 3.97 -3.89
C MET A 112 7.51 2.56 -3.59
N ILE A 113 8.79 2.46 -3.18
CA ILE A 113 9.39 1.18 -2.78
C ILE A 113 8.66 0.58 -1.58
N TYR A 114 8.32 1.42 -0.59
CA TYR A 114 7.57 1.00 0.60
C TYR A 114 6.18 0.50 0.21
N CYS A 115 5.42 1.32 -0.51
CA CYS A 115 4.05 0.99 -0.93
C CYS A 115 4.03 -0.30 -1.76
N THR A 116 4.91 -0.42 -2.74
CA THR A 116 5.03 -1.62 -3.59
C THR A 116 5.31 -2.87 -2.76
N SER A 117 6.28 -2.80 -1.85
CA SER A 117 6.67 -3.94 -1.01
C SER A 117 5.55 -4.34 -0.05
N HIS A 118 4.85 -3.36 0.52
CA HIS A 118 3.71 -3.61 1.39
C HIS A 118 2.56 -4.25 0.62
N SER A 119 2.23 -3.75 -0.57
CA SER A 119 1.19 -4.33 -1.43
C SER A 119 1.52 -5.77 -1.84
N LEU A 120 2.78 -6.09 -2.15
CA LEU A 120 3.22 -7.46 -2.43
C LEU A 120 2.99 -8.40 -1.22
N LYS A 121 3.30 -7.95 0.00
CA LYS A 121 2.97 -8.70 1.23
C LYS A 121 1.46 -8.91 1.37
N MET A 122 0.64 -7.89 1.07
CA MET A 122 -0.82 -7.98 1.16
C MET A 122 -1.41 -8.90 0.10
N PHE A 123 -0.89 -8.88 -1.14
CA PHE A 123 -1.23 -9.86 -2.16
C PHE A 123 -0.93 -11.29 -1.71
N MET A 124 0.26 -11.54 -1.16
CA MET A 124 0.59 -12.89 -0.67
C MET A 124 -0.33 -13.30 0.49
N SER A 125 -0.62 -12.38 1.42
CA SER A 125 -1.58 -12.63 2.50
C SER A 125 -2.98 -12.97 1.96
N TYR A 126 -3.44 -12.27 0.93
CA TYR A 126 -4.70 -12.54 0.26
C TYR A 126 -4.70 -13.92 -0.41
N ILE A 127 -3.67 -14.23 -1.20
CA ILE A 127 -3.50 -15.54 -1.86
C ILE A 127 -3.51 -16.67 -0.82
N ASN A 128 -2.78 -16.51 0.30
CA ASN A 128 -2.72 -17.49 1.39
C ASN A 128 -4.07 -17.71 2.06
N ARG A 129 -4.88 -16.67 2.18
CA ARG A 129 -6.25 -16.78 2.68
C ARG A 129 -7.10 -17.54 1.68
N ARG A 130 -7.10 -17.14 0.41
CA ARG A 130 -8.00 -17.65 -0.63
C ARG A 130 -7.55 -18.94 -1.34
N HIS A 131 -6.41 -19.52 -0.94
CA HIS A 131 -5.95 -20.81 -1.43
C HIS A 131 -6.74 -21.97 -0.80
N ASP A 132 -7.90 -22.25 -1.39
CA ASP A 132 -8.89 -23.24 -0.96
C ASP A 132 -8.98 -24.46 -1.91
N GLY A 133 -8.13 -24.50 -2.95
CA GLY A 133 -8.20 -25.54 -3.99
C GLY A 133 -9.41 -25.40 -4.92
N SER A 134 -10.12 -24.26 -4.89
CA SER A 134 -11.24 -24.00 -5.79
C SER A 134 -10.79 -23.93 -7.26
N LYS A 135 -11.63 -24.46 -8.15
CA LYS A 135 -11.43 -24.34 -9.59
C LYS A 135 -11.79 -22.92 -10.03
N ARG A 136 -10.79 -22.03 -10.10
CA ARG A 136 -10.98 -20.68 -10.65
C ARG A 136 -11.24 -20.75 -12.16
N LYS A 137 -12.20 -19.96 -12.65
CA LYS A 137 -12.53 -19.87 -14.09
C LYS A 137 -11.47 -19.11 -14.88
N ASP A 138 -10.86 -18.10 -14.28
CA ASP A 138 -9.85 -17.27 -14.92
C ASP A 138 -8.49 -17.98 -14.96
N HIS A 139 -7.90 -18.08 -16.15
CA HIS A 139 -6.61 -18.76 -16.36
C HIS A 139 -5.46 -18.09 -15.60
N ARG A 140 -5.44 -16.76 -15.46
CA ARG A 140 -4.35 -16.03 -14.79
C ARG A 140 -4.39 -16.26 -13.29
N LEU A 141 -5.57 -16.14 -12.68
CA LEU A 141 -5.74 -16.46 -11.25
C LEU A 141 -5.44 -17.93 -11.01
N LYS A 142 -5.96 -18.81 -11.87
CA LYS A 142 -5.68 -20.24 -11.80
C LYS A 142 -4.18 -20.50 -11.80
N ALA A 143 -3.38 -19.84 -12.66
CA ALA A 143 -1.93 -20.02 -12.68
C ALA A 143 -1.26 -19.67 -11.33
N ILE A 144 -1.66 -18.58 -10.68
CA ILE A 144 -1.13 -18.19 -9.36
C ILE A 144 -1.48 -19.27 -8.31
N PHE A 145 -2.75 -19.65 -8.22
CA PHE A 145 -3.19 -20.63 -7.22
C PHE A 145 -2.67 -22.04 -7.51
N ASP A 146 -2.53 -22.44 -8.77
CA ASP A 146 -1.89 -23.69 -9.17
C ASP A 146 -0.40 -23.67 -8.76
N ALA A 147 0.30 -22.54 -8.91
CA ALA A 147 1.69 -22.41 -8.47
C ALA A 147 1.83 -22.51 -6.94
N VAL A 148 0.90 -21.92 -6.16
CA VAL A 148 0.85 -22.13 -4.71
C VAL A 148 0.57 -23.59 -4.37
N GLY A 149 -0.40 -24.21 -5.06
CA GLY A 149 -0.82 -25.59 -4.85
C GLY A 149 0.26 -26.63 -5.13
N LYS A 150 1.29 -26.30 -5.92
CA LYS A 150 2.48 -27.16 -6.11
C LYS A 150 3.26 -27.36 -4.82
N TYR A 151 3.32 -26.33 -3.97
CA TYR A 151 4.18 -26.33 -2.78
C TYR A 151 3.37 -26.48 -1.50
N TRP A 152 2.18 -25.88 -1.45
CA TRP A 152 1.36 -25.82 -0.25
C TRP A 152 0.03 -26.56 -0.46
N PRO A 153 -0.41 -27.38 0.50
CA PRO A 153 -1.70 -28.04 0.39
C PRO A 153 -2.84 -27.01 0.44
N ALA A 154 -3.90 -27.27 -0.33
CA ALA A 154 -5.12 -26.48 -0.28
C ALA A 154 -5.70 -26.49 1.13
N LYS A 155 -6.13 -25.32 1.63
CA LYS A 155 -6.83 -25.26 2.91
C LYS A 155 -8.23 -25.82 2.73
N ILE A 156 -8.54 -26.86 3.49
CA ILE A 156 -9.90 -27.37 3.58
C ILE A 156 -10.72 -26.34 4.37
N ARG A 157 -11.44 -25.48 3.65
CA ARG A 157 -12.41 -24.56 4.25
C ARG A 157 -13.80 -25.15 4.15
N SER A 158 -14.63 -24.92 5.16
CA SER A 158 -16.05 -25.24 5.06
C SER A 158 -16.67 -24.40 3.93
N ARG A 159 -17.52 -25.00 3.09
CA ARG A 159 -18.22 -24.28 2.01
C ARG A 159 -19.00 -23.06 2.52
N ARG A 160 -19.50 -23.12 3.76
CA ARG A 160 -20.25 -22.03 4.40
C ARG A 160 -19.37 -20.81 4.67
N THR A 161 -18.13 -21.03 5.11
CA THR A 161 -17.18 -19.94 5.38
C THR A 161 -16.77 -19.24 4.09
N LEU A 162 -16.53 -20.01 3.02
CA LEU A 162 -16.19 -19.45 1.70
C LEU A 162 -17.33 -18.59 1.14
N ALA A 163 -18.58 -19.08 1.20
CA ALA A 163 -19.72 -18.34 0.67
C ALA A 163 -19.96 -17.01 1.41
N LEU A 164 -19.69 -16.95 2.73
CA LEU A 164 -19.82 -15.71 3.50
C LEU A 164 -18.72 -14.70 3.16
N GLU A 165 -17.48 -15.16 2.98
CA GLU A 165 -16.37 -14.29 2.59
C GLU A 165 -16.50 -13.77 1.14
N ASP A 166 -17.03 -14.60 0.23
CA ASP A 166 -17.30 -14.17 -1.14
C ASP A 166 -18.48 -13.18 -1.18
N ALA A 167 -19.55 -13.42 -0.42
CA ALA A 167 -20.70 -12.51 -0.35
C ALA A 167 -20.35 -11.16 0.30
N ALA A 168 -19.49 -11.15 1.33
CA ALA A 168 -19.02 -9.91 1.93
C ALA A 168 -18.19 -9.07 0.95
N GLU A 169 -17.32 -9.71 0.15
CA GLU A 169 -16.55 -9.00 -0.88
C GLU A 169 -17.44 -8.50 -2.03
N GLU A 170 -18.43 -9.28 -2.48
CA GLU A 170 -19.37 -8.81 -3.52
C GLU A 170 -20.23 -7.63 -3.04
N ALA A 171 -20.53 -7.54 -1.74
CA ALA A 171 -21.20 -6.39 -1.15
C ALA A 171 -20.28 -5.15 -1.14
N GLU A 172 -19.03 -5.28 -0.69
CA GLU A 172 -18.05 -4.18 -0.71
C GLU A 172 -17.74 -3.70 -2.14
N GLU A 173 -17.61 -4.60 -3.12
CA GLU A 173 -17.39 -4.24 -4.53
C GLU A 173 -18.64 -3.60 -5.18
N GLY A 174 -19.83 -3.95 -4.71
CA GLY A 174 -21.12 -3.43 -5.21
C GLY A 174 -21.47 -2.04 -4.68
N GLU A 175 -21.14 -1.74 -3.42
CA GLU A 175 -21.35 -0.42 -2.81
C GLU A 175 -20.43 0.64 -3.46
N GLU A 176 -19.16 0.30 -3.77
CA GLU A 176 -18.23 1.20 -4.47
C GLU A 176 -18.64 1.56 -5.92
N ALA A 177 -19.57 0.81 -6.54
CA ALA A 177 -20.02 1.06 -7.90
C ALA A 177 -21.32 1.91 -7.98
N GLY A 178 -21.93 2.23 -6.84
CA GLY A 178 -23.21 2.93 -6.75
C GLY A 178 -23.15 4.36 -6.22
N GLU A 179 -22.02 4.81 -5.66
CA GLU A 179 -21.90 6.10 -4.97
C GLU A 179 -20.98 7.07 -5.73
N GLU A 180 -21.46 7.58 -6.86
CA GLU A 180 -21.11 8.93 -7.34
C GLU A 180 -22.22 9.90 -6.93
N GLU A 181 -22.51 10.05 -5.63
CA GLU A 181 -23.23 11.22 -5.12
C GLU A 181 -23.04 11.29 -3.59
N GLU A 182 -22.36 12.35 -3.15
CA GLU A 182 -22.36 12.96 -1.82
C GLU A 182 -22.66 12.06 -0.60
N GLU A 183 -21.63 11.68 0.17
CA GLU A 183 -21.64 12.00 1.62
C GLU A 183 -20.25 11.85 2.26
N GLU A 184 -19.95 12.85 3.08
CA GLU A 184 -18.78 13.00 3.94
C GLU A 184 -18.94 12.08 5.16
N GLY A 185 -18.12 11.04 5.30
CA GLY A 185 -18.06 10.27 6.54
C GLY A 185 -17.40 8.91 6.43
N THR A 186 -16.07 8.83 6.58
CA THR A 186 -15.39 7.59 6.97
C THR A 186 -14.64 7.77 8.27
N LEU A 187 -15.35 7.51 9.37
CA LEU A 187 -14.79 7.20 10.68
C LEU A 187 -14.48 5.69 10.69
N THR A 188 -13.21 5.32 10.49
CA THR A 188 -12.68 4.04 10.96
C THR A 188 -11.70 4.33 12.08
N GLU A 189 -12.17 4.24 13.32
CA GLU A 189 -11.30 4.08 14.49
C GLU A 189 -10.69 2.67 14.42
N PRO A 190 -9.36 2.52 14.41
CA PRO A 190 -8.75 1.23 14.73
C PRO A 190 -8.84 1.01 16.24
N GLU A 191 -9.32 -0.16 16.64
CA GLU A 191 -9.22 -0.63 18.02
C GLU A 191 -7.73 -0.75 18.39
N ASP A 192 -7.27 0.13 19.28
CA ASP A 192 -5.92 0.13 19.85
C ASP A 192 -5.70 -1.13 20.70
N GLU A 193 -5.22 -2.21 20.06
CA GLU A 193 -4.59 -3.34 20.77
C GLU A 193 -3.23 -2.89 21.34
N ASP A 194 -3.22 -2.71 22.66
CA ASP A 194 -2.09 -2.96 23.56
C ASP A 194 -0.77 -2.22 23.30
N GLY A 195 -0.74 -0.90 23.54
CA GLY A 195 0.39 -0.19 24.18
C GLY A 195 1.79 -0.36 23.59
N GLN A 196 1.90 -0.85 22.35
CA GLN A 196 3.18 -1.06 21.70
C GLN A 196 3.60 0.28 21.10
N VAL A 197 4.64 0.88 21.70
CA VAL A 197 5.27 2.09 21.19
C VAL A 197 5.73 1.80 19.76
N CYS A 198 4.97 2.29 18.77
CA CYS A 198 5.38 2.28 17.38
C CYS A 198 6.64 3.13 17.28
N GLU A 199 7.80 2.49 17.13
CA GLU A 199 9.01 3.18 16.71
C GLU A 199 8.69 3.85 15.37
N VAL A 200 8.57 5.18 15.40
CA VAL A 200 8.30 5.99 14.21
C VAL A 200 9.49 5.82 13.28
N ASP A 201 9.23 5.35 12.06
CA ASP A 201 10.24 5.22 11.00
C ASP A 201 10.91 6.59 10.80
N GLU A 202 12.22 6.66 11.05
CA GLU A 202 13.02 7.89 11.03
C GLU A 202 12.90 8.64 9.70
N TYR A 203 12.72 7.89 8.60
CA TYR A 203 12.51 8.47 7.28
C TYR A 203 11.14 9.14 7.12
N LEU A 204 10.11 8.55 7.74
CA LEU A 204 8.76 9.14 7.75
C LEU A 204 8.75 10.41 8.61
N ALA A 205 9.42 10.38 9.77
CA ALA A 205 9.57 11.53 10.65
C ALA A 205 10.28 12.70 9.95
N GLU A 206 11.39 12.43 9.24
CA GLU A 206 12.12 13.44 8.48
C GLU A 206 11.27 14.04 7.36
N SER A 207 10.52 13.20 6.63
CA SER A 207 9.65 13.68 5.54
C SER A 207 8.48 14.56 6.03
N MET A 208 8.05 14.39 7.27
CA MET A 208 6.99 15.20 7.89
C MET A 208 7.53 16.37 8.71
N GLY A 209 8.86 16.59 8.75
CA GLY A 209 9.48 17.62 9.58
C GLY A 209 9.30 17.40 11.09
N LEU A 210 9.01 16.18 11.52
CA LEU A 210 8.85 15.85 12.94
C LEU A 210 10.22 15.66 13.60
N VAL A 211 10.58 16.60 14.47
CA VAL A 211 11.81 16.51 15.27
C VAL A 211 11.60 15.54 16.44
N SER A 212 12.59 14.68 16.70
CA SER A 212 12.57 13.76 17.84
C SER A 212 12.39 14.53 19.16
N GLY A 213 11.28 14.29 19.86
CA GLY A 213 10.91 14.97 21.11
C GLY A 213 9.74 15.96 21.00
N SER A 214 9.15 16.13 19.82
CA SER A 214 7.90 16.89 19.67
C SER A 214 6.76 16.23 20.47
N PRO A 215 5.94 17.01 21.19
CA PRO A 215 4.78 16.48 21.91
C PRO A 215 3.84 15.77 20.94
N GLN A 216 3.32 14.62 21.37
CA GLN A 216 2.37 13.83 20.58
C GLN A 216 1.17 14.71 20.24
N PRO A 217 0.80 14.87 18.95
CA PRO A 217 -0.33 15.70 18.59
C PRO A 217 -1.61 15.12 19.23
N PRO A 218 -2.49 15.96 19.80
CA PRO A 218 -3.76 15.51 20.34
C PRO A 218 -4.54 14.77 19.24
N SER A 219 -5.05 13.58 19.56
CA SER A 219 -5.54 12.54 18.63
C SER A 219 -6.76 12.90 17.76
N ALA A 220 -7.14 14.18 17.66
CA ALA A 220 -8.44 14.59 17.11
C ALA A 220 -8.38 15.74 16.06
N TYR A 221 -7.23 16.09 15.50
CA TYR A 221 -7.18 17.07 14.41
C TYR A 221 -6.22 16.61 13.30
N ILE A 222 -6.74 15.88 12.32
CA ILE A 222 -6.17 15.85 10.97
C ILE A 222 -7.04 16.76 10.10
N GLY A 223 -7.00 18.06 10.40
CA GLY A 223 -7.22 19.06 9.36
C GLY A 223 -5.85 19.32 8.74
N THR A 224 -5.68 19.08 7.45
CA THR A 224 -4.45 19.44 6.74
C THR A 224 -4.34 20.96 6.70
N VAL A 225 -3.72 21.55 7.71
CA VAL A 225 -3.31 22.95 7.68
C VAL A 225 -2.09 23.00 6.79
N ALA A 226 -2.22 23.56 5.58
CA ALA A 226 -1.06 23.89 4.76
C ALA A 226 -0.24 24.94 5.50
N TYR A 227 1.08 24.84 5.45
CA TYR A 227 1.99 25.83 6.02
C TYR A 227 2.79 26.47 4.90
N GLU A 228 2.95 27.79 4.96
CA GLU A 228 3.79 28.53 4.02
C GLU A 228 4.96 29.18 4.76
N LEU A 229 6.08 29.34 4.05
CA LEU A 229 7.24 30.06 4.56
C LEU A 229 7.02 31.54 4.28
N ASP A 230 6.87 32.34 5.34
CA ASP A 230 6.74 33.78 5.23
C ASP A 230 8.05 34.36 4.65
N ALA A 231 7.95 35.04 3.50
CA ALA A 231 9.12 35.50 2.74
C ALA A 231 9.93 36.59 3.46
N ASP A 232 9.32 37.33 4.37
CA ASP A 232 9.95 38.46 5.05
C ASP A 232 10.58 38.05 6.38
N THR A 233 9.97 37.06 7.06
CA THR A 233 10.40 36.64 8.40
C THR A 233 11.07 35.26 8.44
N ALA A 234 11.00 34.50 7.35
CA ALA A 234 11.45 33.10 7.26
C ALA A 234 10.81 32.17 8.33
N GLN A 235 9.67 32.57 8.91
CA GLN A 235 8.93 31.76 9.85
C GLN A 235 7.87 30.93 9.11
N VAL A 236 7.64 29.71 9.60
CA VAL A 236 6.59 28.83 9.11
C VAL A 236 5.28 29.29 9.72
N VAL A 237 4.40 29.87 8.91
CA VAL A 237 3.08 30.35 9.35
C VAL A 237 1.97 29.48 8.76
N PRO A 238 0.88 29.23 9.51
CA PRO A 238 -0.29 28.54 8.97
C PRO A 238 -0.79 29.27 7.71
N TYR A 239 -1.15 28.53 6.67
CA TYR A 239 -1.80 29.07 5.49
C TYR A 239 -3.20 29.55 5.87
N GLU A 240 -3.29 30.82 6.26
CA GLU A 240 -4.56 31.52 6.24
C GLU A 240 -4.91 31.69 4.76
N ALA A 241 -5.92 30.95 4.30
CA ALA A 241 -6.51 31.17 2.99
C ALA A 241 -7.00 32.62 2.96
N LYS A 242 -6.16 33.54 2.48
CA LYS A 242 -6.58 34.89 2.11
C LYS A 242 -7.65 34.68 1.06
N ALA A 243 -8.91 34.88 1.47
CA ALA A 243 -10.02 34.93 0.53
C ALA A 243 -9.58 35.85 -0.62
N PRO A 244 -9.64 35.39 -1.87
CA PRO A 244 -9.19 36.19 -3.00
C PRO A 244 -9.85 37.55 -2.90
N ALA A 245 -9.04 38.62 -3.01
CA ALA A 245 -9.53 39.98 -2.90
C ALA A 245 -10.78 40.11 -3.78
N SER A 246 -11.93 40.36 -3.15
CA SER A 246 -13.22 40.39 -3.80
C SER A 246 -13.19 41.40 -4.96
N GLY A 247 -13.06 40.91 -6.19
CA GLY A 247 -12.94 41.78 -7.37
C GLY A 247 -12.20 41.19 -8.57
N THR A 248 -11.44 40.11 -8.42
CA THR A 248 -10.82 39.42 -9.56
C THR A 248 -11.80 38.44 -10.19
N ASP A 249 -12.38 38.82 -11.33
CA ASP A 249 -13.18 37.95 -12.18
C ASP A 249 -12.25 36.94 -12.88
N LEU A 250 -12.03 35.80 -12.24
CA LEU A 250 -11.16 34.73 -12.73
C LEU A 250 -11.57 34.22 -14.12
N VAL A 251 -12.85 34.33 -14.47
CA VAL A 251 -13.36 33.94 -15.80
C VAL A 251 -12.80 34.87 -16.88
N ARG A 252 -12.68 36.15 -16.56
CA ARG A 252 -12.11 37.14 -17.48
C ARG A 252 -10.61 36.94 -17.66
N GLU A 253 -9.84 36.68 -16.61
CA GLU A 253 -8.40 36.41 -16.73
C GLU A 253 -8.11 35.14 -17.54
N LEU A 254 -8.88 34.08 -17.35
CA LEU A 254 -8.77 32.86 -18.16
C LEU A 254 -9.07 33.12 -19.64
N ALA A 255 -10.10 33.90 -19.94
CA ALA A 255 -10.44 34.27 -21.32
C ALA A 255 -9.35 35.14 -21.99
N GLU A 256 -8.71 36.04 -21.23
CA GLU A 256 -7.60 36.86 -21.74
C GLU A 256 -6.35 36.01 -22.04
N LEU A 257 -6.07 34.99 -21.23
CA LEU A 257 -4.96 34.04 -21.45
C LEU A 257 -5.17 33.13 -22.67
N GLU A 258 -6.38 32.58 -22.86
CA GLU A 258 -6.69 31.78 -24.06
C GLU A 258 -6.58 32.61 -25.34
N HIS A 259 -7.03 33.87 -25.31
CA HIS A 259 -6.90 34.77 -26.43
C HIS A 259 -5.43 35.12 -26.73
N PHE A 260 -4.57 35.20 -25.71
CA PHE A 260 -3.13 35.41 -25.91
C PHE A 260 -2.43 34.18 -26.51
N ALA A 261 -2.80 32.98 -26.05
CA ALA A 261 -2.25 31.72 -26.56
C ALA A 261 -2.59 31.52 -28.05
N SER A 262 -3.82 31.83 -28.46
CA SER A 262 -4.24 31.70 -29.87
C SER A 262 -3.49 32.62 -30.85
N LYS A 263 -2.92 33.74 -30.37
CA LYS A 263 -2.10 34.64 -31.21
C LYS A 263 -0.68 34.15 -31.43
N LEU A 264 -0.15 33.30 -30.56
CA LEU A 264 1.21 32.77 -30.66
C LEU A 264 1.31 31.61 -31.66
N ASP A 265 0.19 30.96 -31.99
CA ASP A 265 0.14 29.80 -32.89
C ASP A 265 -0.09 30.16 -34.38
N SER A 266 0.00 31.44 -34.77
CA SER A 266 -0.08 31.82 -36.19
C SER A 266 1.27 31.64 -36.88
N PRO A 267 1.40 30.71 -37.85
CA PRO A 267 2.64 30.52 -38.60
C PRO A 267 2.93 31.74 -39.49
N LEU A 268 4.18 32.22 -39.43
CA LEU A 268 4.76 33.25 -40.31
C LEU A 268 4.78 32.79 -41.78
#